data_AF-A0A1X2FJB2-F1
#
_entry.id   AF-A0A1X2FJB2-F1
#
_cell.length_a   1.000
_cell.length_b   1.000
_cell.length_c   1.000
_cell.angle_alpha   90.00
_cell.angle_beta   90.00
_cell.angle_gamma   90.00
#
_symmetry.space_group_name_H-M   'P 1'
#
loop_
_entity.id
_entity.type
_entity.pdbx_description
1 polymer ?
#
loop_
_entity_poly.entity_id
_entity_poly.type
_entity_poly.pdbx_seq_one_letter_code
_entity_poly.pdbx_strand_id
1 'polypeptide(L)'
;MLMATALGVLVVQAALLVQLGGGPVLAWVVVAAQFGAFAATWWAVHRMRREAGGDGVKVLAYTGGLFAVFGPALVAGVINWVRRPDCVDAPNAIASGGFDVVDRVLVAVIAGLVLAALLHVREKQENEQVSRVPSRSSVALLAAVLLFGCNFAGTSYRLVASVEPWCQRITGSALPSGVGTAVDVVSGFQEELAFTGFALALFLSSRWRTVAVVVAINVLCRFVLHLYYADHHSVWWWLGWVVIWSGGGLVAAVAVGRQALSRGMPFTSLVAAYSIGTAIAHSAYNLSTALGRFIAMPVLLAVVVMLVGDGSRPWHALWWLQRPTAPRQRTEIDAITDSE
;
A
#
# COMPACT_ATOMS: atom_id res chain seq x y z
N MET A 1 -13.42 -8.25 -18.18
CA MET A 1 -13.56 -9.35 -17.20
C MET A 1 -13.21 -8.91 -15.79
N LEU A 2 -11.95 -8.48 -15.51
CA LEU A 2 -11.50 -8.11 -14.15
C LEU A 2 -12.41 -7.11 -13.39
N MET A 3 -12.74 -5.96 -14.00
CA MET A 3 -13.64 -4.98 -13.37
C MET A 3 -15.06 -5.52 -13.15
N ALA A 4 -15.57 -6.38 -14.03
CA ALA A 4 -16.89 -6.99 -13.85
C ALA A 4 -16.87 -8.02 -12.70
N THR A 5 -15.79 -8.79 -12.57
CA THR A 5 -15.58 -9.68 -11.43
C THR A 5 -15.50 -8.89 -10.12
N ALA A 6 -14.75 -7.78 -10.11
CA ALA A 6 -14.66 -6.91 -8.93
C ALA A 6 -16.03 -6.32 -8.55
N LEU A 7 -16.88 -5.96 -9.52
CA LEU A 7 -18.26 -5.56 -9.26
C LEU A 7 -19.07 -6.68 -8.61
N GLY A 8 -18.95 -7.92 -9.10
CA GLY A 8 -19.63 -9.07 -8.49
C GLY A 8 -19.22 -9.29 -7.03
N VAL A 9 -17.92 -9.19 -6.73
CA VAL A 9 -17.41 -9.28 -5.35
C VAL A 9 -17.90 -8.10 -4.49
N LEU A 10 -17.94 -6.89 -5.06
CA LEU A 10 -18.48 -5.69 -4.39
C LEU A 10 -19.96 -5.84 -4.03
N VAL A 11 -20.79 -6.44 -4.91
CA VAL A 11 -22.21 -6.73 -4.63
C VAL A 11 -22.35 -7.68 -3.45
N VAL A 12 -21.54 -8.74 -3.38
CA VAL A 12 -21.54 -9.67 -2.25
C VAL A 12 -21.12 -8.96 -0.96
N GLN A 13 -20.07 -8.15 -1.02
CA GLN A 13 -19.57 -7.38 0.13
C GLN A 13 -20.62 -6.37 0.63
N ALA A 14 -21.28 -5.64 -0.26
CA ALA A 14 -22.33 -4.70 0.08
C ALA A 14 -23.57 -5.39 0.69
N ALA A 15 -23.95 -6.57 0.16
CA ALA A 15 -25.05 -7.36 0.74
C ALA A 15 -24.75 -7.79 2.18
N LEU A 16 -23.51 -8.22 2.44
CA LEU A 16 -23.05 -8.54 3.80
C LEU A 16 -23.11 -7.31 4.72
N LEU A 17 -22.63 -6.16 4.27
CA LEU A 17 -22.67 -4.92 5.05
C LEU A 17 -24.11 -4.50 5.42
N VAL A 18 -25.05 -4.60 4.49
CA VAL A 18 -26.46 -4.22 4.72
C VAL A 18 -27.17 -5.21 5.63
N GLN A 19 -26.91 -6.51 5.51
CA GLN A 19 -27.53 -7.53 6.35
C GLN A 19 -27.05 -7.48 7.80
N LEU A 20 -25.82 -7.02 8.04
CA LEU A 20 -25.16 -7.04 9.34
C LEU A 20 -25.10 -5.67 10.03
N GLY A 21 -25.19 -4.56 9.28
CA GLY A 21 -25.16 -3.20 9.80
C GLY A 21 -26.56 -2.68 10.15
N GLY A 22 -26.93 -2.72 11.42
CA GLY A 22 -28.25 -2.34 11.97
C GLY A 22 -28.69 -0.87 11.82
N GLY A 23 -28.81 -0.37 10.59
CA GLY A 23 -29.35 0.96 10.28
C GLY A 23 -29.60 1.18 8.79
N PRO A 24 -30.87 1.18 8.31
CA PRO A 24 -31.21 0.98 6.90
C PRO A 24 -31.06 2.21 5.99
N VAL A 25 -30.51 3.33 6.42
CA VAL A 25 -30.35 4.51 5.54
C VAL A 25 -28.89 4.82 5.31
N LEU A 26 -28.11 4.96 6.38
CA LEU A 26 -26.69 5.25 6.28
C LEU A 26 -25.91 4.13 5.58
N ALA A 27 -26.24 2.86 5.86
CA ALA A 27 -25.60 1.72 5.18
C ALA A 27 -25.82 1.77 3.66
N TRP A 28 -27.04 2.10 3.22
CA TRP A 28 -27.35 2.21 1.79
C TRP A 28 -26.71 3.44 1.13
N VAL A 29 -26.60 4.57 1.83
CA VAL A 29 -25.87 5.74 1.33
C VAL A 29 -24.39 5.41 1.13
N VAL A 30 -23.78 4.70 2.09
CA VAL A 30 -22.39 4.25 2.00
C VAL A 30 -22.20 3.30 0.83
N VAL A 31 -23.08 2.30 0.68
CA VAL A 31 -23.05 1.37 -0.46
C VAL A 31 -23.20 2.13 -1.78
N ALA A 32 -24.18 3.02 -1.92
CA ALA A 32 -24.37 3.80 -3.14
C ALA A 32 -23.14 4.63 -3.50
N ALA A 33 -22.50 5.27 -2.50
CA ALA A 33 -21.26 6.02 -2.70
C ALA A 33 -20.10 5.11 -3.14
N GLN A 34 -19.98 3.92 -2.54
CA GLN A 34 -18.96 2.92 -2.90
C GLN A 34 -19.14 2.43 -4.35
N PHE A 35 -20.37 2.16 -4.78
CA PHE A 35 -20.68 1.80 -6.17
C PHE A 35 -20.42 2.97 -7.14
N GLY A 36 -20.75 4.20 -6.75
CA GLY A 36 -20.42 5.40 -7.52
C GLY A 36 -18.90 5.57 -7.71
N ALA A 37 -18.13 5.37 -6.64
CA ALA A 37 -16.66 5.40 -6.69
C ALA A 37 -16.09 4.26 -7.57
N PHE A 38 -16.67 3.06 -7.49
CA PHE A 38 -16.30 1.94 -8.34
C PHE A 38 -16.59 2.24 -9.82
N ALA A 39 -17.76 2.79 -10.14
CA ALA A 39 -18.13 3.18 -11.50
C ALA A 39 -17.20 4.26 -12.06
N ALA A 40 -16.84 5.26 -11.25
CA ALA A 40 -15.86 6.29 -11.62
C ALA A 40 -14.48 5.67 -11.90
N THR A 41 -14.06 4.70 -11.09
CA THR A 41 -12.80 3.96 -11.27
C THR A 41 -12.83 3.17 -12.57
N TRP A 42 -13.90 2.42 -12.83
CA TRP A 42 -14.07 1.67 -14.06
C TRP A 42 -14.04 2.60 -15.28
N TRP A 43 -14.79 3.69 -15.24
CA TRP A 43 -14.77 4.69 -16.29
C TRP A 43 -13.35 5.22 -16.55
N ALA A 44 -12.61 5.56 -15.49
CA ALA A 44 -11.24 6.06 -15.60
C ALA A 44 -10.29 5.00 -16.18
N VAL A 45 -10.37 3.74 -15.73
CA VAL A 45 -9.61 2.59 -16.28
C VAL A 45 -9.88 2.43 -17.77
N HIS A 46 -11.15 2.50 -18.18
CA HIS A 46 -11.55 2.39 -19.59
C HIS A 46 -11.06 3.59 -20.41
N ARG A 47 -11.11 4.79 -19.84
CA ARG A 47 -10.61 6.02 -20.47
C ARG A 47 -9.10 5.97 -20.73
N MET A 48 -8.34 5.41 -19.78
CA MET A 48 -6.89 5.22 -19.90
C MET A 48 -6.53 4.17 -20.97
N ARG A 49 -7.32 3.09 -21.12
CA ARG A 49 -7.13 2.11 -22.22
C ARG A 49 -7.25 2.71 -23.61
N ARG A 50 -8.02 3.79 -23.75
CA ARG A 50 -8.19 4.51 -25.01
C ARG A 50 -7.18 5.65 -25.17
N GLU A 51 -6.06 5.59 -24.45
CA GLU A 51 -4.91 6.51 -24.48
C GLU A 51 -5.16 8.00 -24.22
N ALA A 52 -6.40 8.47 -24.12
CA ALA A 52 -6.68 9.88 -23.88
C ALA A 52 -6.94 10.21 -22.38
N GLY A 53 -6.10 9.65 -21.51
CA GLY A 53 -6.10 9.89 -20.07
C GLY A 53 -4.86 10.65 -19.59
N GLY A 54 -5.05 11.90 -19.13
CA GLY A 54 -4.02 12.67 -18.43
C GLY A 54 -3.92 12.31 -16.93
N ASP A 55 -3.02 12.99 -16.22
CA ASP A 55 -2.81 12.79 -14.77
C ASP A 55 -4.11 12.96 -13.95
N GLY A 56 -5.04 13.81 -14.38
CA GLY A 56 -6.36 13.95 -13.73
C GLY A 56 -7.21 12.67 -13.75
N VAL A 57 -7.21 11.92 -14.86
CA VAL A 57 -7.94 10.64 -14.96
C VAL A 57 -7.29 9.58 -14.07
N LYS A 58 -5.95 9.58 -13.96
CA LYS A 58 -5.24 8.70 -13.03
C LYS A 58 -5.57 9.02 -11.58
N VAL A 59 -5.61 10.30 -11.20
CA VAL A 59 -6.00 10.74 -9.85
C VAL A 59 -7.44 10.33 -9.54
N LEU A 60 -8.35 10.43 -10.50
CA LEU A 60 -9.71 9.91 -10.36
C LEU A 60 -9.73 8.39 -10.17
N ALA A 61 -8.99 7.63 -10.98
CA ALA A 61 -8.89 6.18 -10.84
C ALA A 61 -8.34 5.78 -9.46
N TYR A 62 -7.34 6.51 -8.97
CA TYR A 62 -6.75 6.26 -7.65
C TYR A 62 -7.75 6.55 -6.53
N THR A 63 -8.30 7.76 -6.51
CA THR A 63 -9.21 8.22 -5.45
C THR A 63 -10.49 7.39 -5.45
N GLY A 64 -11.11 7.20 -6.63
CA GLY A 64 -12.27 6.34 -6.78
C GLY A 64 -11.98 4.91 -6.35
N GLY A 65 -10.80 4.37 -6.68
CA GLY A 65 -10.40 3.02 -6.29
C GLY A 65 -10.27 2.89 -4.77
N LEU A 66 -9.66 3.85 -4.10
CA LEU A 66 -9.57 3.86 -2.64
C LEU A 66 -10.95 3.93 -1.98
N PHE A 67 -11.86 4.77 -2.49
CA PHE A 67 -13.24 4.85 -1.97
C PHE A 67 -14.06 3.60 -2.29
N ALA A 68 -13.82 2.93 -3.42
CA ALA A 68 -14.48 1.67 -3.74
C ALA A 68 -14.05 0.54 -2.79
N VAL A 69 -12.78 0.54 -2.37
CA VAL A 69 -12.19 -0.47 -1.48
C VAL A 69 -12.49 -0.16 -0.01
N PHE A 70 -12.33 1.10 0.43
CA PHE A 70 -12.38 1.48 1.85
C PHE A 70 -13.55 2.38 2.23
N GLY A 71 -14.41 2.79 1.28
CA GLY A 71 -15.50 3.76 1.53
C GLY A 71 -16.28 3.52 2.82
N PRO A 72 -16.77 2.29 3.09
CA PRO A 72 -17.46 1.98 4.34
C PRO A 72 -16.60 2.22 5.59
N ALA A 73 -15.35 1.78 5.58
CA ALA A 73 -14.42 1.94 6.69
C ALA A 73 -13.99 3.41 6.90
N LEU A 74 -13.86 4.19 5.82
CA LEU A 74 -13.62 5.64 5.90
C LEU A 74 -14.78 6.36 6.60
N VAL A 75 -16.02 6.04 6.22
CA VAL A 75 -17.21 6.63 6.85
C VAL A 75 -17.32 6.21 8.31
N ALA A 76 -17.07 4.94 8.62
CA ALA A 76 -17.05 4.45 10.00
C ALA A 76 -15.99 5.18 10.85
N GLY A 77 -14.79 5.40 10.30
CA GLY A 77 -13.72 6.15 10.96
C GLY A 77 -14.15 7.57 11.34
N VAL A 78 -14.81 8.30 10.43
CA VAL A 78 -15.34 9.65 10.71
C VAL A 78 -16.43 9.60 11.76
N ILE A 79 -17.41 8.69 11.64
CA ILE A 79 -18.54 8.61 12.58
C ILE A 79 -18.05 8.29 13.98
N ASN A 80 -17.14 7.32 14.12
CA ASN A 80 -16.57 6.94 15.41
C ASN A 80 -15.80 8.08 16.05
N TRP A 81 -15.06 8.86 15.25
CA TRP A 81 -14.34 10.03 15.74
C TRP A 81 -15.27 11.18 16.13
N VAL A 82 -16.32 11.48 15.36
CA VAL A 82 -17.27 12.56 15.68
C VAL A 82 -18.14 12.20 16.88
N ARG A 83 -18.68 10.98 16.94
CA ARG A 83 -19.59 10.57 18.00
C ARG A 83 -18.88 10.22 19.31
N ARG A 84 -17.61 9.78 19.24
CA ARG A 84 -16.82 9.23 20.37
C ARG A 84 -17.71 8.45 21.36
N PRO A 85 -18.24 7.27 20.98
CA PRO A 85 -18.97 6.45 21.93
C PRO A 85 -18.08 6.13 23.13
N ASP A 86 -18.66 5.95 24.31
CA ASP A 86 -17.89 5.45 25.46
C ASP A 86 -17.17 4.15 25.07
N CYS A 87 -15.95 3.92 25.53
CA CYS A 87 -15.18 2.73 25.13
C CYS A 87 -15.89 1.41 25.48
N VAL A 88 -16.86 1.45 26.40
CA VAL A 88 -17.72 0.32 26.77
C VAL A 88 -18.80 0.04 25.72
N ASP A 89 -19.34 1.11 25.13
CA ASP A 89 -20.43 1.12 24.15
C ASP A 89 -19.93 1.19 22.71
N ALA A 90 -18.63 1.44 22.53
CA ALA A 90 -17.99 1.39 21.24
C ALA A 90 -18.23 -0.02 20.67
N PRO A 91 -18.95 -0.15 19.54
CA PRO A 91 -19.00 -1.44 18.86
C PRO A 91 -17.54 -1.83 18.65
N ASN A 92 -17.18 -3.09 18.93
CA ASN A 92 -15.85 -3.56 18.56
C ASN A 92 -15.69 -3.17 17.09
N ALA A 93 -14.80 -2.22 16.77
CA ALA A 93 -14.73 -1.62 15.42
C ALA A 93 -14.33 -2.67 14.36
N ILE A 94 -14.03 -3.87 14.85
CA ILE A 94 -13.90 -5.12 14.17
C ILE A 94 -14.87 -6.04 14.94
N ALA A 95 -15.97 -6.44 14.31
CA ALA A 95 -16.97 -7.28 14.97
C ALA A 95 -16.30 -8.48 15.66
N SER A 96 -16.86 -8.91 16.78
CA SER A 96 -16.35 -10.04 17.57
C SER A 96 -16.57 -11.40 16.89
N GLY A 97 -16.50 -11.49 15.56
CA GLY A 97 -16.79 -12.69 14.79
C GLY A 97 -15.94 -12.82 13.53
N GLY A 98 -15.92 -14.02 12.93
CA GLY A 98 -15.18 -14.29 11.69
C GLY A 98 -15.61 -13.47 10.47
N PHE A 99 -16.65 -12.63 10.59
CA PHE A 99 -17.18 -11.81 9.49
C PHE A 99 -16.24 -10.70 9.05
N ASP A 100 -15.48 -10.06 9.95
CA ASP A 100 -14.52 -9.03 9.53
C ASP A 100 -13.38 -9.62 8.71
N VAL A 101 -13.02 -10.88 8.97
CA VAL A 101 -12.05 -11.60 8.15
C VAL A 101 -12.61 -11.76 6.74
N VAL A 102 -13.88 -12.16 6.60
CA VAL A 102 -14.54 -12.31 5.29
C VAL A 102 -14.61 -10.97 4.56
N ASP A 103 -15.07 -9.90 5.21
CA ASP A 103 -15.13 -8.57 4.60
C ASP A 103 -13.75 -8.11 4.11
N ARG A 104 -12.73 -8.20 4.97
CA ARG A 104 -11.36 -7.81 4.60
C ARG A 104 -10.80 -8.65 3.45
N VAL A 105 -11.13 -9.95 3.39
CA VAL A 105 -10.75 -10.82 2.27
C VAL A 105 -11.43 -10.35 0.99
N LEU A 106 -12.74 -10.07 1.02
CA LEU A 106 -13.46 -9.57 -0.15
C LEU A 106 -12.89 -8.23 -0.61
N VAL A 107 -12.58 -7.32 0.31
CA VAL A 107 -11.96 -6.02 0.01
C VAL A 107 -10.56 -6.21 -0.59
N ALA A 108 -9.74 -7.12 -0.06
CA ALA A 108 -8.43 -7.46 -0.61
C ALA A 108 -8.54 -8.05 -2.03
N VAL A 109 -9.56 -8.88 -2.30
CA VAL A 109 -9.86 -9.41 -3.63
C VAL A 109 -10.27 -8.29 -4.59
N ILE A 110 -11.15 -7.37 -4.17
CA ILE A 110 -11.53 -6.20 -4.97
C ILE A 110 -10.30 -5.37 -5.29
N ALA A 111 -9.45 -5.09 -4.30
CA ALA A 111 -8.20 -4.35 -4.50
C ALA A 111 -7.28 -5.07 -5.51
N GLY A 112 -7.07 -6.38 -5.36
CA GLY A 112 -6.27 -7.18 -6.30
C GLY A 112 -6.81 -7.15 -7.72
N LEU A 113 -8.12 -7.26 -7.90
CA LEU A 113 -8.77 -7.24 -9.22
C LEU A 113 -8.69 -5.85 -9.89
N VAL A 114 -8.87 -4.78 -9.13
CA VAL A 114 -8.70 -3.40 -9.64
C VAL A 114 -7.24 -3.15 -10.01
N LEU A 115 -6.29 -3.60 -9.18
CA LEU A 115 -4.86 -3.48 -9.49
C LEU A 115 -4.52 -4.24 -10.77
N ALA A 116 -4.97 -5.49 -10.90
CA ALA A 116 -4.78 -6.27 -12.11
C ALA A 116 -5.38 -5.57 -13.35
N ALA A 117 -6.56 -4.96 -13.21
CA ALA A 117 -7.19 -4.21 -14.29
C ALA A 117 -6.36 -2.99 -14.70
N LEU A 118 -5.80 -2.25 -13.73
CA LEU A 118 -4.90 -1.12 -13.95
C LEU A 118 -3.62 -1.54 -14.66
N LEU A 119 -3.00 -2.66 -14.25
CA LEU A 119 -1.79 -3.19 -14.87
C LEU A 119 -2.03 -3.63 -16.31
N HIS A 120 -3.17 -4.25 -16.59
CA HIS A 120 -3.51 -4.67 -17.96
C HIS A 120 -3.76 -3.49 -18.92
N VAL A 121 -4.05 -2.28 -18.41
CA VAL A 121 -4.11 -1.07 -19.27
C VAL A 121 -2.73 -0.69 -19.81
N ARG A 122 -1.68 -0.98 -19.04
CA ARG A 122 -0.29 -0.57 -19.31
C ARG A 122 0.51 -1.61 -20.10
N GLU A 123 -0.13 -2.70 -20.52
CA GLU A 123 0.52 -3.80 -21.22
C GLU A 123 0.72 -3.44 -22.71
N LYS A 124 1.70 -2.57 -23.03
CA LYS A 124 2.25 -2.46 -24.38
C LYS A 124 3.66 -1.86 -24.44
N GLN A 125 4.54 -2.60 -25.14
CA GLN A 125 5.93 -2.37 -25.60
C GLN A 125 7.00 -2.07 -24.51
N GLU A 126 8.17 -2.72 -24.46
CA GLU A 126 9.03 -3.11 -25.57
C GLU A 126 10.01 -4.26 -25.20
N ASN A 127 10.36 -5.04 -26.24
CA ASN A 127 11.54 -5.88 -26.27
C ASN A 127 12.76 -4.98 -26.48
N GLU A 128 13.48 -4.67 -25.40
CA GLU A 128 14.92 -4.42 -25.50
C GLU A 128 15.63 -5.48 -24.65
N GLN A 129 16.65 -6.11 -25.24
CA GLN A 129 17.53 -7.03 -24.52
C GLN A 129 18.38 -6.24 -23.52
N VAL A 130 17.82 -5.96 -22.35
CA VAL A 130 18.58 -5.48 -21.20
C VAL A 130 19.32 -6.67 -20.60
N SER A 131 20.66 -6.63 -20.63
CA SER A 131 21.49 -7.76 -20.21
C SER A 131 21.41 -8.06 -18.70
N ARG A 132 20.97 -7.11 -17.87
CA ARG A 132 20.80 -7.29 -16.42
C ARG A 132 19.72 -6.35 -15.85
N VAL A 133 18.62 -6.93 -15.36
CA VAL A 133 17.52 -6.21 -14.69
C VAL A 133 17.46 -6.52 -13.19
N PRO A 134 16.88 -5.65 -12.35
CA PRO A 134 16.58 -5.96 -10.95
C PRO A 134 15.73 -7.24 -10.84
N SER A 135 16.06 -8.12 -9.90
CA SER A 135 15.24 -9.32 -9.65
C SER A 135 13.98 -8.94 -8.87
N ARG A 136 12.87 -9.66 -9.09
CA ARG A 136 11.62 -9.47 -8.33
C ARG A 136 11.85 -9.58 -6.82
N SER A 137 12.66 -10.55 -6.40
CA SER A 137 13.02 -10.75 -4.99
C SER A 137 13.79 -9.56 -4.41
N SER A 138 14.69 -8.92 -5.18
CA SER A 138 15.41 -7.74 -4.71
C SER A 138 14.49 -6.54 -4.49
N VAL A 139 13.49 -6.36 -5.35
CA VAL A 139 12.49 -5.29 -5.22
C VAL A 139 11.54 -5.58 -4.07
N ALA A 140 11.04 -6.82 -3.96
CA ALA A 140 10.18 -7.22 -2.84
C ALA A 140 10.90 -7.09 -1.50
N LEU A 141 12.18 -7.44 -1.44
CA LEU A 141 13.03 -7.25 -0.26
C LEU A 141 13.13 -5.76 0.10
N LEU A 142 13.46 -4.90 -0.87
CA LEU A 142 13.56 -3.46 -0.62
C LEU A 142 12.23 -2.85 -0.19
N ALA A 143 11.11 -3.29 -0.79
CA ALA A 143 9.76 -2.88 -0.41
C ALA A 143 9.47 -3.26 1.05
N ALA A 144 9.85 -4.46 1.48
CA ALA A 144 9.71 -4.91 2.86
C ALA A 144 10.58 -4.10 3.83
N VAL A 145 11.86 -3.85 3.47
CA VAL A 145 12.79 -3.03 4.28
C VAL A 145 12.23 -1.62 4.49
N LEU A 146 11.77 -0.98 3.42
CA LEU A 146 11.26 0.40 3.48
C LEU A 146 9.96 0.50 4.25
N LEU A 147 9.04 -0.43 4.04
CA LEU A 147 7.80 -0.47 4.81
C LEU A 147 8.08 -0.66 6.30
N PHE A 148 8.99 -1.59 6.62
CA PHE A 148 9.39 -1.82 8.00
C PHE A 148 10.02 -0.57 8.61
N GLY A 149 10.93 0.09 7.89
CA GLY A 149 11.53 1.34 8.32
C GLY A 149 10.51 2.45 8.58
N CYS A 150 9.53 2.62 7.70
CA CYS A 150 8.46 3.62 7.87
C CYS A 150 7.53 3.28 9.03
N ASN A 151 7.19 2.01 9.23
CA ASN A 151 6.43 1.55 10.39
C ASN A 151 7.18 1.75 11.70
N PHE A 152 8.48 1.40 11.73
CA PHE A 152 9.34 1.62 12.88
C PHE A 152 9.40 3.11 13.25
N ALA A 153 9.65 3.97 12.26
CA ALA A 153 9.68 5.41 12.44
C ALA A 153 8.33 5.96 12.95
N GLY A 154 7.22 5.50 12.38
CA GLY A 154 5.88 5.88 12.83
C GLY A 154 5.61 5.46 14.27
N THR A 155 5.93 4.22 14.65
CA THR A 155 5.75 3.74 16.02
C THR A 155 6.65 4.48 17.00
N SER A 156 7.90 4.75 16.62
CA SER A 156 8.84 5.54 17.44
C SER A 156 8.33 6.96 17.67
N TYR A 157 7.80 7.60 16.62
CA TYR A 157 7.17 8.90 16.72
C TYR A 157 6.00 8.91 17.71
N ARG A 158 5.12 7.90 17.66
CA ARG A 158 4.01 7.78 18.62
C ARG A 158 4.47 7.57 20.06
N LEU A 159 5.50 6.76 20.27
CA LEU A 159 6.07 6.52 21.60
C LEU A 159 6.66 7.80 22.18
N VAL A 160 7.42 8.56 21.39
CA VAL A 160 7.96 9.86 21.82
C VAL A 160 6.83 10.85 22.12
N ALA A 161 5.76 10.84 21.32
CA ALA A 161 4.59 11.67 21.55
C ALA A 161 3.71 11.20 22.74
N SER A 162 3.98 10.03 23.32
CA SER A 162 3.15 9.38 24.35
C SER A 162 1.67 9.24 23.94
N VAL A 163 1.42 8.90 22.67
CA VAL A 163 0.07 8.81 22.10
C VAL A 163 -0.39 7.35 21.96
N GLU A 164 -1.32 6.98 22.83
CA GLU A 164 -2.05 5.72 22.84
C GLU A 164 -3.39 5.85 22.07
N PRO A 165 -3.99 4.75 21.59
CA PRO A 165 -5.38 4.76 21.14
C PRO A 165 -6.30 5.18 22.29
N TRP A 166 -7.31 6.03 22.01
CA TRP A 166 -8.25 6.45 23.06
C TRP A 166 -9.09 5.29 23.64
N CYS A 167 -9.27 4.21 22.87
CA CYS A 167 -9.91 2.98 23.29
C CYS A 167 -9.22 1.78 22.67
N GLN A 168 -8.73 0.85 23.50
CA GLN A 168 -8.06 -0.35 23.00
C GLN A 168 -9.06 -1.36 22.39
N ARG A 169 -10.32 -1.36 22.85
CA ARG A 169 -11.36 -2.33 22.45
C ARG A 169 -11.75 -2.26 20.97
N ILE A 170 -11.48 -1.14 20.32
CA ILE A 170 -11.75 -0.91 18.90
C ILE A 170 -10.54 -1.19 18.00
N THR A 171 -9.45 -1.69 18.58
CA THR A 171 -8.22 -2.01 17.85
C THR A 171 -8.14 -3.51 17.60
N GLY A 172 -7.29 -3.93 16.65
CA GLY A 172 -7.03 -5.36 16.40
C GLY A 172 -6.53 -6.12 17.63
N SER A 173 -5.92 -5.42 18.61
CA SER A 173 -5.42 -6.03 19.85
C SER A 173 -6.51 -6.55 20.78
N ALA A 174 -7.77 -6.13 20.59
CA ALA A 174 -8.90 -6.60 21.39
C ALA A 174 -9.61 -7.83 20.81
N LEU A 175 -9.17 -8.32 19.64
CA LEU A 175 -9.78 -9.46 18.98
C LEU A 175 -9.38 -10.79 19.61
N PRO A 176 -10.25 -11.82 19.53
CA PRO A 176 -9.85 -13.20 19.80
C PRO A 176 -8.62 -13.58 18.97
N SER A 177 -7.64 -14.28 19.55
CA SER A 177 -6.32 -14.53 18.94
C SER A 177 -6.37 -15.09 17.51
N GLY A 178 -7.28 -16.03 17.22
CA GLY A 178 -7.46 -16.59 15.88
C GLY A 178 -8.01 -15.59 14.87
N VAL A 179 -8.97 -14.76 15.28
CA VAL A 179 -9.58 -13.71 14.43
C VAL A 179 -8.59 -12.56 14.23
N GLY A 180 -7.91 -12.13 15.31
CA GLY A 180 -6.89 -11.09 15.26
C GLY A 180 -5.74 -11.46 14.32
N THR A 181 -5.24 -12.69 14.40
CA THR A 181 -4.20 -13.20 13.48
C THR A 181 -4.65 -13.13 12.02
N ALA A 182 -5.88 -13.56 11.73
CA ALA A 182 -6.41 -13.53 10.36
C ALA A 182 -6.60 -12.08 9.85
N VAL A 183 -7.08 -11.18 10.71
CA VAL A 183 -7.19 -9.74 10.40
C VAL A 183 -5.81 -9.12 10.14
N ASP A 184 -4.81 -9.42 10.96
CA ASP A 184 -3.44 -8.93 10.79
C ASP A 184 -2.83 -9.43 9.47
N VAL A 185 -3.09 -10.68 9.09
CA VAL A 185 -2.65 -11.23 7.79
C VAL A 185 -3.32 -10.51 6.62
N VAL A 186 -4.65 -10.41 6.64
CA VAL A 186 -5.41 -9.92 5.48
C VAL A 186 -5.32 -8.41 5.33
N SER A 187 -5.22 -7.66 6.43
CA SER A 187 -5.11 -6.20 6.43
C SER A 187 -3.97 -5.73 5.53
N GLY A 188 -2.77 -6.31 5.62
CA GLY A 188 -1.65 -5.93 4.76
C GLY A 188 -1.95 -6.03 3.26
N PHE A 189 -2.67 -7.06 2.82
CA PHE A 189 -3.07 -7.20 1.41
C PHE A 189 -4.17 -6.23 1.02
N GLN A 190 -5.21 -6.11 1.85
CA GLN A 190 -6.29 -5.15 1.67
C GLN A 190 -5.73 -3.74 1.45
N GLU A 191 -4.80 -3.37 2.32
CA GLU A 191 -4.20 -2.07 2.45
C GLU A 191 -3.20 -1.75 1.34
N GLU A 192 -2.24 -2.63 1.11
CA GLU A 192 -1.10 -2.28 0.25
C GLU A 192 -1.35 -2.52 -1.23
N LEU A 193 -2.27 -3.42 -1.60
CA LEU A 193 -2.68 -3.54 -3.01
C LEU A 193 -3.39 -2.28 -3.50
N ALA A 194 -4.20 -1.67 -2.64
CA ALA A 194 -4.95 -0.45 -2.98
C ALA A 194 -4.09 0.82 -2.82
N PHE A 195 -3.55 1.07 -1.62
CA PHE A 195 -2.85 2.34 -1.36
C PHE A 195 -1.51 2.43 -2.09
N THR A 196 -0.71 1.37 -2.08
CA THR A 196 0.61 1.33 -2.71
C THR A 196 0.50 0.84 -4.16
N GLY A 197 -0.18 -0.28 -4.39
CA GLY A 197 -0.27 -0.89 -5.72
C GLY A 197 -0.95 -0.01 -6.77
N PHE A 198 -2.12 0.58 -6.47
CA PHE A 198 -2.77 1.48 -7.43
C PHE A 198 -1.90 2.70 -7.72
N ALA A 199 -1.25 3.26 -6.69
CA ALA A 199 -0.40 4.43 -6.86
C ALA A 199 0.80 4.13 -7.78
N LEU A 200 1.46 2.99 -7.59
CA LEU A 200 2.55 2.55 -8.46
C LEU A 200 2.07 2.28 -9.89
N ALA A 201 0.93 1.61 -10.06
CA ALA A 201 0.35 1.34 -11.38
C ALA A 201 0.02 2.62 -12.17
N LEU A 202 -0.31 3.70 -11.46
CA LEU A 202 -0.78 4.95 -12.07
C LEU A 202 0.34 5.98 -12.27
N PHE A 203 1.20 6.20 -11.26
CA PHE A 203 1.97 7.44 -11.14
C PHE A 203 3.49 7.32 -11.23
N LEU A 204 4.04 6.12 -11.49
CA LEU A 204 5.48 5.95 -11.65
C LEU A 204 6.09 6.87 -12.72
N SER A 205 5.36 7.15 -13.80
CA SER A 205 5.75 8.06 -14.88
C SER A 205 5.25 9.50 -14.73
N SER A 206 4.45 9.81 -13.71
CA SER A 206 3.87 11.15 -13.53
C SER A 206 4.89 12.15 -12.95
N ARG A 207 4.62 13.45 -13.02
CA ARG A 207 5.51 14.46 -12.41
C ARG A 207 5.46 14.40 -10.88
N TRP A 208 6.51 14.83 -10.20
CA TRP A 208 6.55 14.89 -8.73
C TRP A 208 5.41 15.75 -8.13
N ARG A 209 4.95 16.79 -8.83
CA ARG A 209 3.78 17.57 -8.42
C ARG A 209 2.52 16.70 -8.33
N THR A 210 2.28 15.84 -9.32
CA THR A 210 1.16 14.88 -9.30
C THR A 210 1.35 13.86 -8.20
N VAL A 211 2.58 13.34 -8.02
CA VAL A 211 2.88 12.40 -6.93
C VAL A 211 2.61 13.02 -5.56
N ALA A 212 2.94 14.30 -5.34
CA ALA A 212 2.65 14.99 -4.09
C ALA A 212 1.14 15.06 -3.79
N VAL A 213 0.32 15.32 -4.80
CA VAL A 213 -1.16 15.29 -4.67
C VAL A 213 -1.63 13.88 -4.30
N VAL A 214 -1.10 12.85 -4.97
CA VAL A 214 -1.44 11.45 -4.71
C VAL A 214 -1.03 11.02 -3.30
N VAL A 215 0.15 11.46 -2.83
CA VAL A 215 0.61 11.24 -1.46
C VAL A 215 -0.32 11.91 -0.45
N ALA A 216 -0.77 13.14 -0.72
CA ALA A 216 -1.74 13.81 0.14
C ALA A 216 -3.08 13.05 0.20
N ILE A 217 -3.59 12.56 -0.94
CA ILE A 217 -4.80 11.72 -0.99
C ILE A 217 -4.59 10.41 -0.22
N ASN A 218 -3.46 9.74 -0.41
CA ASN A 218 -3.09 8.52 0.29
C ASN A 218 -3.09 8.73 1.81
N VAL A 219 -2.39 9.76 2.28
CA VAL A 219 -2.32 10.13 3.70
C VAL A 219 -3.71 10.45 4.23
N LEU A 220 -4.51 11.27 3.53
CA LEU A 220 -5.83 11.66 4.00
C LEU A 220 -6.78 10.47 4.10
N CYS A 221 -6.87 9.64 3.06
CA CYS A 221 -7.72 8.45 3.09
C CYS A 221 -7.28 7.50 4.20
N ARG A 222 -5.98 7.25 4.35
CA ARG A 222 -5.46 6.35 5.37
C ARG A 222 -5.61 6.91 6.78
N PHE A 223 -5.52 8.22 6.93
CA PHE A 223 -5.80 8.92 8.19
C PHE A 223 -7.27 8.79 8.58
N VAL A 224 -8.19 9.06 7.65
CA VAL A 224 -9.62 8.90 7.87
C VAL A 224 -9.98 7.46 8.24
N LEU A 225 -9.37 6.48 7.56
CA LEU A 225 -9.54 5.05 7.88
C LEU A 225 -9.15 4.75 9.33
N HIS A 226 -8.12 5.41 9.85
CA HIS A 226 -7.55 5.20 11.17
C HIS A 226 -7.97 6.23 12.22
N LEU A 227 -8.93 7.12 11.89
CA LEU A 227 -9.43 8.13 12.84
C LEU A 227 -10.01 7.52 14.11
N TYR A 228 -10.45 6.25 14.05
CA TYR A 228 -10.90 5.52 15.21
C TYR A 228 -9.82 5.36 16.28
N TYR A 229 -8.52 5.51 15.97
CA TYR A 229 -7.48 5.54 17.01
C TYR A 229 -7.38 6.86 17.77
N ALA A 230 -7.83 7.95 17.16
CA ALA A 230 -7.64 9.30 17.68
C ALA A 230 -8.83 9.77 18.52
N ASP A 231 -8.54 10.57 19.54
CA ASP A 231 -9.52 11.48 20.12
C ASP A 231 -9.31 12.91 19.58
N HIS A 232 -10.08 13.90 20.05
CA HIS A 232 -9.95 15.27 19.54
C HIS A 232 -8.66 15.98 19.96
N HIS A 233 -7.92 15.45 20.95
CA HIS A 233 -6.67 16.04 21.45
C HIS A 233 -5.44 15.41 20.78
N SER A 234 -5.53 14.15 20.37
CA SER A 234 -4.45 13.36 19.77
C SER A 234 -4.52 13.27 18.25
N VAL A 235 -5.60 13.75 17.62
CA VAL A 235 -5.87 13.66 16.17
C VAL A 235 -4.70 14.07 15.28
N TRP A 236 -3.99 15.14 15.64
CA TRP A 236 -2.85 15.64 14.86
C TRP A 236 -1.60 14.78 15.00
N TRP A 237 -1.40 14.13 16.16
CA TRP A 237 -0.34 13.15 16.34
C TRP A 237 -0.63 11.89 15.51
N TRP A 238 -1.88 11.44 15.46
CA TRP A 238 -2.27 10.34 14.59
C TRP A 238 -2.10 10.67 13.10
N LEU A 239 -2.36 11.92 12.70
CA LEU A 239 -2.02 12.37 11.34
C LEU A 239 -0.52 12.29 11.07
N GLY A 240 0.32 12.76 12.00
CA GLY A 240 1.78 12.66 11.91
C GLY A 240 2.27 11.22 11.75
N TRP A 241 1.67 10.28 12.50
CA TRP A 241 1.94 8.84 12.35
C TRP A 241 1.63 8.35 10.93
N VAL A 242 0.47 8.70 10.36
CA VAL A 242 0.11 8.30 8.98
C VAL A 242 0.99 8.95 7.92
N VAL A 243 1.39 10.21 8.13
CA VAL A 243 2.32 10.91 7.22
C VAL A 243 3.65 10.16 7.13
N ILE A 244 4.21 9.75 8.26
CA ILE A 244 5.49 9.02 8.32
C ILE A 244 5.33 7.62 7.70
N TRP A 245 4.37 6.85 8.19
CA TRP A 245 4.20 5.45 7.80
C TRP A 245 3.72 5.29 6.35
N SER A 246 2.58 5.91 6.01
CA SER A 246 1.95 5.73 4.69
C SER A 246 2.48 6.72 3.66
N GLY A 247 2.58 8.00 4.02
CA GLY A 247 3.08 9.04 3.12
C GLY A 247 4.55 8.82 2.75
N GLY A 248 5.41 8.64 3.76
CA GLY A 248 6.82 8.30 3.58
C GLY A 248 7.02 7.00 2.80
N GLY A 249 6.26 5.96 3.15
CA GLY A 249 6.27 4.67 2.45
C GLY A 249 5.94 4.81 0.95
N LEU A 250 4.92 5.58 0.59
CA LEU A 250 4.55 5.78 -0.80
C LEU A 250 5.58 6.61 -1.58
N VAL A 251 6.14 7.67 -0.98
CA VAL A 251 7.23 8.44 -1.61
C VAL A 251 8.43 7.55 -1.92
N ALA A 252 8.82 6.71 -0.95
CA ALA A 252 9.90 5.75 -1.11
C ALA A 252 9.57 4.73 -2.21
N ALA A 253 8.34 4.21 -2.25
CA ALA A 253 7.88 3.28 -3.28
C ALA A 253 7.96 3.87 -4.69
N VAL A 254 7.54 5.12 -4.87
CA VAL A 254 7.65 5.80 -6.18
C VAL A 254 9.10 6.03 -6.57
N ALA A 255 9.96 6.46 -5.64
CA ALA A 255 11.38 6.66 -5.90
C ALA A 255 12.08 5.36 -6.32
N VAL A 256 11.84 4.28 -5.56
CA VAL A 256 12.36 2.95 -5.86
C VAL A 256 11.84 2.43 -7.19
N GLY A 257 10.52 2.55 -7.43
CA GLY A 257 9.92 2.09 -8.65
C GLY A 257 10.49 2.79 -9.88
N ARG A 258 10.71 4.12 -9.82
CA ARG A 258 11.38 4.86 -10.90
C ARG A 258 12.80 4.39 -11.16
N GLN A 259 13.56 4.15 -10.09
CA GLN A 259 14.93 3.63 -10.20
C GLN A 259 14.95 2.23 -10.83
N ALA A 260 14.02 1.35 -10.46
CA ALA A 260 13.94 0.02 -11.04
C ALA A 260 13.50 0.04 -12.52
N LEU A 261 12.56 0.92 -12.88
CA LEU A 261 12.16 1.14 -14.28
C LEU A 261 13.33 1.67 -15.11
N SER A 262 14.12 2.62 -14.59
CA SER A 262 15.31 3.13 -15.29
C SER A 262 16.42 2.08 -15.46
N ARG A 263 16.26 0.90 -14.86
CA ARG A 263 17.15 -0.27 -14.98
C ARG A 263 16.53 -1.39 -15.80
N GLY A 264 15.46 -1.09 -16.55
CA GLY A 264 14.82 -2.03 -17.48
C GLY A 264 13.91 -3.06 -16.81
N MET A 265 13.54 -2.90 -15.53
CA MET A 265 12.60 -3.84 -14.92
C MET A 265 11.22 -3.73 -15.59
N PRO A 266 10.59 -4.86 -15.99
CA PRO A 266 9.25 -4.81 -16.57
C PRO A 266 8.24 -4.20 -15.61
N PHE A 267 7.46 -3.23 -16.10
CA PHE A 267 6.52 -2.44 -15.30
C PHE A 267 5.56 -3.30 -14.45
N THR A 268 4.90 -4.28 -15.08
CA THR A 268 3.95 -5.16 -14.38
C THR A 268 4.64 -6.00 -13.31
N SER A 269 5.86 -6.50 -13.59
CA SER A 269 6.64 -7.27 -12.62
C SER A 269 7.08 -6.42 -11.43
N LEU A 270 7.48 -5.17 -11.68
CA LEU A 270 7.85 -4.20 -10.65
C LEU A 270 6.68 -3.95 -9.70
N VAL A 271 5.53 -3.52 -10.25
CA VAL A 271 4.38 -3.14 -9.43
C VAL A 271 3.86 -4.34 -8.64
N ALA A 272 3.79 -5.53 -9.26
CA ALA A 272 3.37 -6.75 -8.56
C ALA A 272 4.35 -7.12 -7.44
N ALA A 273 5.66 -7.18 -7.71
CA ALA A 273 6.66 -7.54 -6.72
C ALA A 273 6.72 -6.56 -5.54
N TYR A 274 6.66 -5.25 -5.83
CA TYR A 274 6.66 -4.23 -4.79
C TYR A 274 5.39 -4.31 -3.94
N SER A 275 4.20 -4.31 -4.56
CA SER A 275 2.93 -4.29 -3.83
C SER A 275 2.73 -5.54 -2.98
N ILE A 276 3.10 -6.72 -3.49
CA ILE A 276 3.03 -7.98 -2.72
C ILE A 276 4.08 -7.99 -1.61
N GLY A 277 5.31 -7.55 -1.88
CA GLY A 277 6.35 -7.42 -0.87
C GLY A 277 5.94 -6.50 0.28
N THR A 278 5.36 -5.34 -0.05
CA THR A 278 4.80 -4.41 0.93
C THR A 278 3.61 -5.03 1.68
N ALA A 279 2.67 -5.68 1.00
CA ALA A 279 1.54 -6.35 1.65
C ALA A 279 2.00 -7.39 2.69
N ILE A 280 2.91 -8.28 2.30
CA ILE A 280 3.46 -9.32 3.20
C ILE A 280 4.18 -8.68 4.38
N ALA A 281 5.01 -7.66 4.13
CA ALA A 281 5.74 -6.98 5.18
C ALA A 281 4.79 -6.22 6.14
N HIS A 282 3.68 -5.68 5.64
CA HIS A 282 2.66 -5.04 6.45
C HIS A 282 2.00 -6.08 7.35
N SER A 283 1.55 -7.20 6.78
CA SER A 283 0.97 -8.31 7.55
C SER A 283 1.92 -8.84 8.62
N ALA A 284 3.20 -9.04 8.27
CA ALA A 284 4.23 -9.49 9.20
C ALA A 284 4.45 -8.47 10.34
N TYR A 285 4.43 -7.17 10.02
CA TYR A 285 4.53 -6.12 11.03
C TYR A 285 3.36 -6.16 12.00
N ASN A 286 2.13 -6.32 11.49
CA ASN A 286 0.92 -6.39 12.31
C ASN A 286 0.97 -7.58 13.29
N LEU A 287 1.35 -8.76 12.78
CA LEU A 287 1.51 -9.99 13.58
C LEU A 287 2.60 -9.92 14.66
N SER A 288 3.60 -9.05 14.48
CA SER A 288 4.71 -8.98 15.44
C SER A 288 4.28 -8.28 16.74
N THR A 289 4.62 -8.89 17.87
CA THR A 289 4.43 -8.30 19.20
C THR A 289 5.20 -6.96 19.28
N ALA A 290 4.86 -6.09 20.23
CA ALA A 290 5.59 -4.84 20.43
C ALA A 290 7.10 -5.08 20.53
N LEU A 291 7.55 -6.08 21.31
CA LEU A 291 8.96 -6.46 21.40
C LEU A 291 9.52 -7.02 20.07
N GLY A 292 8.72 -7.81 19.35
CA GLY A 292 9.07 -8.36 18.03
C GLY A 292 9.24 -7.28 16.94
N ARG A 293 8.47 -6.19 17.01
CA ARG A 293 8.59 -5.02 16.11
C ARG A 293 9.91 -4.30 16.28
N PHE A 294 10.49 -4.28 17.49
CA PHE A 294 11.73 -3.56 17.80
C PHE A 294 12.99 -4.44 17.71
N ILE A 295 12.89 -5.76 17.91
CA ILE A 295 14.06 -6.66 18.00
C ILE A 295 14.02 -7.77 16.95
N ALA A 296 12.94 -8.56 16.89
CA ALA A 296 12.89 -9.76 16.05
C ALA A 296 12.81 -9.44 14.56
N MET A 297 12.09 -8.39 14.18
CA MET A 297 11.89 -8.03 12.77
C MET A 297 13.10 -7.35 12.11
N PRO A 298 13.84 -6.43 12.76
CA PRO A 298 15.13 -5.97 12.25
C PRO A 298 16.14 -7.12 12.08
N VAL A 299 16.12 -8.09 13.01
CA VAL A 299 16.97 -9.29 12.94
C VAL A 299 16.51 -10.23 11.82
N LEU A 300 15.21 -10.48 11.67
CA LEU A 300 14.66 -11.29 10.58
C LEU A 300 14.94 -10.63 9.22
N LEU A 301 14.80 -9.32 9.14
CA LEU A 301 15.15 -8.55 7.95
C LEU A 301 16.64 -8.64 7.66
N ALA A 302 17.51 -8.52 8.67
CA ALA A 302 18.94 -8.73 8.53
C ALA A 302 19.26 -10.16 8.06
N VAL A 303 18.60 -11.18 8.60
CA VAL A 303 18.74 -12.58 8.19
C VAL A 303 18.29 -12.78 6.74
N VAL A 304 17.13 -12.26 6.34
CA VAL A 304 16.64 -12.33 4.95
C VAL A 304 17.58 -11.58 4.01
N VAL A 305 18.08 -10.41 4.40
CA VAL A 305 19.08 -9.65 3.65
C VAL A 305 20.40 -10.42 3.52
N MET A 306 20.82 -11.15 4.55
CA MET A 306 22.00 -12.03 4.54
C MET A 306 21.80 -13.30 3.72
N LEU A 307 20.59 -13.85 3.66
CA LEU A 307 20.24 -15.04 2.87
C LEU A 307 19.98 -14.74 1.39
N VAL A 308 19.51 -13.52 1.07
CA VAL A 308 19.26 -13.05 -0.30
C VAL A 308 20.52 -12.42 -0.91
N GLY A 309 21.43 -11.89 -0.09
CA GLY A 309 22.82 -11.72 -0.49
C GLY A 309 23.56 -13.07 -0.44
N ASP A 310 24.66 -13.24 -1.16
CA ASP A 310 25.49 -14.45 -1.15
C ASP A 310 26.23 -14.69 0.20
N GLY A 311 25.60 -14.38 1.34
CA GLY A 311 26.18 -14.44 2.70
C GLY A 311 27.33 -13.45 2.96
N SER A 312 28.02 -13.01 1.92
CA SER A 312 29.24 -12.19 1.97
C SER A 312 28.98 -10.72 1.66
N ARG A 313 27.94 -10.40 0.87
CA ARG A 313 27.65 -9.04 0.37
C ARG A 313 26.15 -8.83 0.10
N PRO A 314 25.35 -8.45 1.12
CA PRO A 314 23.91 -8.19 0.97
C PRO A 314 23.56 -7.14 -0.11
N TRP A 315 24.50 -6.23 -0.38
CA TRP A 315 24.38 -5.19 -1.39
C TRP A 315 24.35 -5.69 -2.84
N HIS A 316 24.74 -6.95 -3.11
CA HIS A 316 24.66 -7.51 -4.47
C HIS A 316 23.22 -7.66 -4.96
N ALA A 317 22.27 -7.97 -4.07
CA ALA A 317 20.84 -8.02 -4.45
C ALA A 317 20.32 -6.61 -4.83
N LEU A 318 20.90 -5.56 -4.25
CA LEU A 318 20.50 -4.16 -4.44
C LEU A 318 21.45 -3.37 -5.34
N TRP A 319 22.24 -4.05 -6.18
CA TRP A 319 23.24 -3.42 -7.07
C TRP A 319 22.66 -2.27 -7.93
N TRP A 320 21.39 -2.37 -8.28
CA TRP A 320 20.68 -1.42 -9.15
C TRP A 320 20.35 -0.08 -8.46
N LEU A 321 20.55 0.01 -7.15
CA LEU A 321 20.50 1.28 -6.40
C LEU A 321 21.79 2.11 -6.54
N GLN A 322 22.92 1.48 -6.91
CA GLN A 322 24.19 2.20 -7.10
C GLN A 322 24.09 3.12 -8.31
N ARG A 323 24.63 4.34 -8.26
CA ARG A 323 24.70 5.21 -9.45
C ARG A 323 25.45 4.48 -10.58
N PRO A 324 25.06 4.66 -11.86
CA PRO A 324 25.87 4.17 -12.96
C PRO A 324 27.28 4.71 -12.79
N THR A 325 28.26 3.82 -12.64
CA THR A 325 29.66 4.21 -12.84
C THR A 325 29.75 4.69 -14.27
N ALA A 326 30.10 5.97 -14.46
CA ALA A 326 30.37 6.51 -15.78
C ALA A 326 31.31 5.54 -16.51
N PRO A 327 31.09 5.26 -17.82
CA PRO A 327 32.03 4.45 -18.56
C PRO A 327 33.40 5.11 -18.38
N ARG A 328 34.35 4.34 -17.84
CA ARG A 328 35.75 4.71 -17.80
C ARG A 328 36.09 5.00 -19.25
N GLN A 329 36.20 6.28 -19.62
CA GLN A 329 36.82 6.64 -20.89
C GLN A 329 38.13 5.90 -20.89
N ARG A 330 38.25 4.86 -21.72
CA ARG A 330 39.58 4.43 -22.16
C ARG A 330 40.13 5.66 -22.82
N THR A 331 40.97 6.40 -22.09
CA THR A 331 41.94 7.27 -22.71
C THR A 331 42.72 6.38 -23.66
N GLU A 332 42.38 6.51 -24.92
CA GLU A 332 43.12 6.00 -26.06
C GLU A 332 44.44 6.79 -26.09
N ILE A 333 45.33 6.47 -25.17
CA ILE A 333 46.71 6.97 -25.08
C ILE A 333 47.55 5.75 -24.76
N ASP A 334 47.59 4.78 -25.68
CA ASP A 334 48.57 3.67 -25.67
C ASP A 334 48.76 3.09 -27.09
N ALA A 335 48.37 3.83 -28.15
CA ALA A 335 48.55 3.41 -29.55
C ALA A 335 49.46 4.34 -30.37
N ILE A 336 50.20 5.23 -29.71
CA ILE A 336 51.17 6.13 -30.37
C ILE A 336 52.48 6.13 -29.56
N THR A 337 53.07 4.97 -29.36
CA THR A 337 54.50 4.81 -28.99
C THR A 337 54.85 3.35 -29.22
N ASP A 338 54.96 2.94 -30.49
CA ASP A 338 55.68 1.72 -30.92
C ASP A 338 55.97 1.79 -32.43
N SER A 339 56.32 2.98 -32.91
CA SER A 339 56.83 3.16 -34.27
C SER A 339 57.82 4.33 -34.33
N GLU A 340 58.93 4.21 -33.60
CA GLU A 340 60.24 4.79 -33.98
C GLU A 340 61.35 3.84 -33.53
#